data_AF-A0A1I7IGS9-F1
#
_entry.id   AF-A0A1I7IGS9-F1
#
_cell.length_a   1.000
_cell.length_b   1.000
_cell.length_c   1.000
_cell.angle_alpha   90.00
_cell.angle_beta   90.00
_cell.angle_gamma   90.00
#
_symmetry.space_group_name_H-M   'P 1'
#
loop_
_entity.id
_entity.type
_entity.pdbx_description
1 polymer ?
#
loop_
_entity_poly.entity_id
_entity_poly.type
_entity_poly.pdbx_seq_one_letter_code
_entity_poly.pdbx_strand_id
1 'polypeptide(L)'
;MSAVAFDTLKFARALRERAHLSAEQAEGLSEVFAEAVQGGLPTRGDLQGLEGSVKAEFMAVRSEIAAFQAETRGEFAAVRSELAAFKVETRNDFAAVRSEIRAEFAAVRSELAASQVETRNEFVSVRQEMKAEFAAVRSEMKTEFAAVRQEMKTEFAAVRSEMKTEFAAVRSDMKLLEQRMTIKLGAMLAALVGILLAAIRYMPPR
;
A
#
# COMPACT_ATOMS: atom_id res chain seq x y z
N MET A 1 -61.31 71.12 -4.28
CA MET A 1 -62.33 70.45 -3.45
C MET A 1 -63.70 70.73 -4.04
N SER A 2 -64.34 69.77 -4.72
CA SER A 2 -65.79 69.90 -4.95
C SER A 2 -66.48 69.34 -3.71
N ALA A 3 -66.55 70.15 -2.66
CA ALA A 3 -67.48 69.87 -1.57
C ALA A 3 -68.87 69.79 -2.19
N VAL A 4 -69.66 68.76 -1.85
CA VAL A 4 -71.08 68.74 -2.21
C VAL A 4 -71.67 70.02 -1.60
N ALA A 5 -72.05 70.98 -2.44
CA ALA A 5 -72.65 72.22 -1.97
C ALA A 5 -74.02 71.87 -1.38
N PHE A 6 -74.06 71.63 -0.07
CA PHE A 6 -75.30 71.40 0.66
C PHE A 6 -75.95 72.76 0.93
N ASP A 7 -77.07 73.03 0.25
CA ASP A 7 -77.84 74.25 0.44
C ASP A 7 -78.67 74.13 1.72
N THR A 8 -78.04 74.49 2.84
CA THR A 8 -78.60 74.46 4.20
C THR A 8 -79.91 75.22 4.29
N LEU A 9 -80.02 76.35 3.58
CA LEU A 9 -81.21 77.22 3.60
C LEU A 9 -82.38 76.60 2.84
N LYS A 10 -82.14 76.00 1.67
CA LYS A 10 -83.17 75.26 0.93
C LYS A 10 -83.64 74.03 1.70
N PHE A 11 -82.74 73.34 2.41
CA PHE A 11 -83.08 72.20 3.25
C PHE A 11 -83.92 72.59 4.47
N ALA A 12 -83.51 73.63 5.22
CA ALA A 12 -84.27 74.16 6.34
C ALA A 12 -85.68 74.62 5.92
N ARG A 13 -85.81 75.29 4.76
CA ARG A 13 -87.13 75.66 4.20
C ARG A 13 -87.99 74.44 3.91
N ALA A 14 -87.42 73.40 3.32
CA ALA A 14 -88.16 72.17 3.04
C ALA A 14 -88.63 71.46 4.32
N LEU A 15 -87.81 71.43 5.37
CA LEU A 15 -88.17 70.88 6.68
C LEU A 15 -89.33 71.64 7.33
N ARG A 16 -89.35 72.96 7.21
CA ARG A 16 -90.43 73.80 7.73
C ARG A 16 -91.73 73.65 6.93
N GLU A 17 -91.64 73.68 5.60
CA GLU A 17 -92.83 73.71 4.74
C GLU A 17 -93.46 72.33 4.54
N ARG A 18 -92.66 71.28 4.42
CA ARG A 18 -93.13 69.92 4.09
C ARG A 18 -93.21 68.98 5.28
N ALA A 19 -92.36 69.19 6.29
CA ALA A 19 -92.36 68.38 7.51
C ALA A 19 -92.89 69.15 8.74
N HIS A 20 -93.33 70.41 8.55
CA HIS A 20 -93.96 71.26 9.57
C HIS A 20 -93.14 71.44 10.87
N LEU A 21 -91.81 71.33 10.79
CA LEU A 21 -90.91 71.60 11.89
C LEU A 21 -90.86 73.10 12.22
N SER A 22 -90.55 73.45 13.48
CA SER A 22 -90.35 74.85 13.87
C SER A 22 -89.11 75.43 13.17
N ALA A 23 -89.02 76.76 13.07
CA ALA A 23 -87.87 77.41 12.43
C ALA A 23 -86.55 77.03 13.11
N GLU A 24 -86.52 77.04 14.45
CA GLU A 24 -85.35 76.64 15.25
C GLU A 24 -84.96 75.18 15.04
N GLN A 25 -85.95 74.27 14.96
CA GLN A 25 -85.69 72.83 14.70
C GLN A 25 -85.18 72.59 13.28
N ALA A 26 -85.75 73.27 12.29
CA ALA A 26 -85.36 73.13 10.89
C ALA A 26 -83.94 73.69 10.65
N GLU A 27 -83.61 74.81 11.27
CA GLU A 27 -82.26 75.42 11.20
C GLU A 27 -81.23 74.54 11.92
N GLY A 28 -81.49 74.13 13.17
CA GLY A 28 -80.57 73.27 13.93
C GLY A 28 -80.32 71.91 13.26
N LEU A 29 -81.34 71.25 12.71
CA LEU A 29 -81.17 70.00 11.96
C LEU A 29 -80.41 70.20 10.65
N SER A 30 -80.64 71.32 9.96
CA SER A 30 -79.93 71.63 8.72
C SER A 30 -78.44 71.92 8.96
N GLU A 31 -78.11 72.58 10.05
CA GLU A 31 -76.74 72.93 10.43
C GLU A 31 -75.95 71.70 10.88
N VAL A 32 -76.51 70.88 11.78
CA VAL A 32 -75.88 69.61 12.21
C VAL A 32 -75.69 68.66 11.02
N PHE A 33 -76.64 68.60 10.09
CA PHE A 33 -76.50 67.79 8.89
C PHE A 33 -75.45 68.34 7.93
N ALA A 34 -75.38 69.66 7.76
CA ALA A 34 -74.34 70.30 6.95
C ALA A 34 -72.93 70.04 7.54
N GLU A 35 -72.77 70.16 8.86
CA GLU A 35 -71.51 69.86 9.55
C GLU A 35 -71.11 68.39 9.40
N ALA A 36 -72.07 67.46 9.57
CA ALA A 36 -71.85 66.03 9.39
C ALA A 36 -71.43 65.65 7.95
N VAL A 37 -71.97 66.35 6.94
CA VAL A 37 -71.65 66.10 5.51
C VAL A 37 -70.35 66.77 5.08
N GLN A 38 -69.96 67.89 5.68
CA GLN A 38 -68.74 68.63 5.31
C GLN A 38 -67.46 68.09 5.96
N GLY A 39 -67.53 67.45 7.13
CA GLY A 39 -66.34 67.12 7.92
C GLY A 39 -65.74 65.72 7.78
N GLY A 40 -66.44 64.74 7.19
CA GLY A 40 -66.04 63.33 7.29
C GLY A 40 -66.14 62.46 6.04
N LEU A 41 -66.61 63.01 4.91
CA LEU A 41 -66.79 62.23 3.68
C LEU A 41 -65.58 62.37 2.75
N PRO A 42 -64.98 61.25 2.29
CA PRO A 42 -63.97 61.29 1.23
C PRO A 42 -64.47 62.06 0.02
N THR A 43 -63.67 63.00 -0.49
CA THR A 43 -64.00 63.75 -1.69
C THR A 43 -63.77 62.90 -2.93
N ARG A 44 -64.33 63.31 -4.07
CA ARG A 44 -64.01 62.70 -5.37
C ARG A 44 -62.50 62.72 -5.67
N GLY A 45 -61.80 63.75 -5.22
CA GLY A 45 -60.34 63.84 -5.36
C GLY A 45 -59.60 62.79 -4.53
N ASP A 46 -60.04 62.55 -3.30
CA ASP A 46 -59.45 61.52 -2.41
C ASP A 46 -59.65 60.11 -2.99
N LEU A 47 -60.85 59.83 -3.51
CA LEU A 47 -61.15 58.56 -4.18
C LEU A 47 -60.34 58.38 -5.47
N GLN A 48 -60.15 59.44 -6.28
CA GLN A 48 -59.30 59.39 -7.47
C GLN A 48 -57.82 59.22 -7.12
N GLY A 49 -57.35 59.84 -6.03
CA GLY A 49 -56.01 59.65 -5.50
C GLY A 49 -55.78 58.22 -5.02
N LEU A 50 -56.72 57.67 -4.25
CA LEU A 50 -56.68 56.27 -3.80
C LEU A 50 -56.73 55.30 -4.98
N GLU A 51 -57.61 55.53 -5.97
CA GLU A 51 -57.67 54.72 -7.19
C GLU A 51 -56.33 54.75 -7.95
N GLY A 52 -55.72 55.93 -8.07
CA GLY A 52 -54.39 56.09 -8.66
C GLY A 52 -53.31 55.33 -7.90
N SER A 53 -53.29 55.44 -6.57
CA SER A 53 -52.35 54.73 -5.70
C SER A 53 -52.50 53.22 -5.81
N VAL A 54 -53.73 52.70 -5.73
CA VAL A 54 -54.01 51.27 -5.85
C VAL A 54 -53.61 50.74 -7.23
N LYS A 55 -53.87 51.49 -8.31
CA LYS A 55 -53.40 51.11 -9.65
C LYS A 55 -51.88 51.07 -9.74
N ALA A 56 -51.20 52.06 -9.15
CA ALA A 56 -49.74 52.10 -9.12
C ALA A 56 -49.16 50.91 -8.35
N GLU A 57 -49.69 50.60 -7.17
CA GLU A 57 -49.28 49.44 -6.36
C GLU A 57 -49.56 48.12 -7.09
N PHE A 58 -50.72 47.97 -7.74
CA PHE A 58 -51.04 46.78 -8.52
C PHE A 58 -50.07 46.60 -9.70
N MET A 59 -49.68 47.69 -10.36
CA MET A 59 -48.67 47.66 -11.41
C MET A 59 -47.29 47.28 -10.88
N ALA A 60 -46.89 47.82 -9.71
CA ALA A 60 -45.63 47.48 -9.06
C ALA A 60 -45.57 45.99 -8.68
N VAL A 61 -46.60 45.47 -8.00
CA VAL A 61 -46.70 44.05 -7.64
C VAL A 61 -46.66 43.16 -8.88
N ARG A 62 -47.36 43.53 -9.96
CA ARG A 62 -47.32 42.76 -11.22
C ARG A 62 -45.91 42.74 -11.82
N SER A 63 -45.18 43.84 -11.72
CA SER A 63 -43.78 43.92 -12.15
C SER A 63 -42.87 43.04 -11.30
N GLU A 64 -43.03 43.08 -9.98
CA GLU A 64 -42.26 42.24 -9.05
C GLU A 64 -42.53 40.75 -9.26
N ILE A 65 -43.80 40.35 -9.45
CA ILE A 65 -44.16 38.97 -9.77
C ILE A 65 -43.52 38.53 -11.10
N ALA A 66 -43.49 39.40 -12.11
CA ALA A 66 -42.85 39.10 -13.38
C ALA A 66 -41.33 38.94 -13.24
N ALA A 67 -40.68 39.79 -12.44
CA ALA A 67 -39.26 39.70 -12.13
C ALA A 67 -38.93 38.40 -11.38
N PHE A 68 -39.66 38.08 -10.32
CA PHE A 68 -39.49 36.84 -9.55
C PHE A 68 -39.72 35.59 -10.42
N GLN A 69 -40.72 35.60 -11.31
CA GLN A 69 -40.93 34.50 -12.25
C GLN A 69 -39.79 34.35 -13.26
N ALA A 70 -39.16 35.45 -13.69
CA ALA A 70 -38.01 35.40 -14.58
C ALA A 70 -36.76 34.87 -13.85
N GLU A 71 -36.50 35.36 -12.65
CA GLU A 71 -35.39 34.92 -11.79
C GLU A 71 -35.49 33.43 -11.46
N THR A 72 -36.62 32.98 -10.93
CA THR A 72 -36.84 31.56 -10.61
C THR A 72 -36.70 30.67 -11.84
N ARG A 73 -37.20 31.06 -13.01
CA ARG A 73 -36.98 30.31 -14.26
C ARG A 73 -35.49 30.25 -14.63
N GLY A 74 -34.76 31.33 -14.43
CA GLY A 74 -33.31 31.40 -14.63
C GLY A 74 -32.58 30.43 -13.70
N GLU A 75 -32.87 30.46 -12.40
CA GLU A 75 -32.29 29.57 -11.40
C GLU A 75 -32.62 28.10 -11.71
N PHE A 76 -33.86 27.77 -12.04
CA PHE A 76 -34.25 26.41 -12.42
C PHE A 76 -33.51 25.94 -13.70
N ALA A 77 -33.25 26.84 -14.65
CA ALA A 77 -32.47 26.50 -15.83
C ALA A 77 -30.98 26.27 -15.48
N ALA A 78 -30.41 27.10 -14.61
CA ALA A 78 -29.04 26.94 -14.12
C ALA A 78 -28.86 25.59 -13.38
N VAL A 79 -29.74 25.29 -12.42
CA VAL A 79 -29.71 24.01 -11.68
C VAL A 79 -29.83 22.81 -12.60
N ARG A 80 -30.69 22.87 -13.63
CA ARG A 80 -30.79 21.79 -14.63
C ARG A 80 -29.49 21.61 -15.42
N SER A 81 -28.83 22.71 -15.77
CA SER A 81 -27.54 22.69 -16.46
C SER A 81 -26.44 22.08 -15.59
N GLU A 82 -26.35 22.50 -14.33
CA GLU A 82 -25.40 21.97 -13.35
C GLU A 82 -25.62 20.48 -13.10
N LEU A 83 -26.88 20.05 -12.94
CA LEU A 83 -27.22 18.64 -12.77
C LEU A 83 -26.83 17.80 -14.00
N ALA A 84 -27.01 18.34 -15.21
CA ALA A 84 -26.59 17.68 -16.44
C ALA A 84 -25.06 17.56 -16.51
N ALA A 85 -24.34 18.62 -16.16
CA ALA A 85 -22.87 18.61 -16.11
C ALA A 85 -22.35 17.59 -15.09
N PHE A 86 -22.86 17.62 -13.85
CA PHE A 86 -22.51 16.68 -12.79
C PHE A 86 -22.77 15.22 -13.19
N LYS A 87 -23.89 14.95 -13.88
CA LYS A 87 -24.21 13.60 -14.38
C LYS A 87 -23.20 13.12 -15.44
N VAL A 88 -22.69 14.02 -16.27
CA VAL A 88 -21.66 13.68 -17.26
C VAL A 88 -20.31 13.44 -16.58
N GLU A 89 -19.92 14.32 -15.67
CA GLU A 89 -18.69 14.22 -14.88
C GLU A 89 -18.62 12.88 -14.12
N THR A 90 -19.64 12.60 -13.30
CA THR A 90 -19.73 11.34 -12.54
C THR A 90 -19.70 10.09 -13.43
N ARG A 91 -20.29 10.15 -14.63
CA ARG A 91 -20.24 9.04 -15.59
C ARG A 91 -18.83 8.86 -16.15
N ASN A 92 -18.12 9.95 -16.43
CA ASN A 92 -16.74 9.93 -16.92
C ASN A 92 -15.79 9.41 -15.84
N ASP A 93 -15.93 9.89 -14.59
CA ASP A 93 -15.14 9.43 -13.45
C ASP A 93 -15.34 7.93 -13.22
N PHE A 94 -16.58 7.45 -13.26
CA PHE A 94 -16.86 6.02 -13.14
C PHE A 94 -16.22 5.21 -14.27
N ALA A 95 -16.21 5.74 -15.49
CA ALA A 95 -15.56 5.08 -16.63
C ALA A 95 -14.03 5.06 -16.47
N ALA A 96 -13.44 6.16 -15.98
CA ALA A 96 -12.01 6.27 -15.71
C ALA A 96 -11.56 5.27 -14.63
N VAL A 97 -12.23 5.27 -13.47
CA VAL A 97 -11.97 4.32 -12.37
C VAL A 97 -12.11 2.87 -12.84
N ARG A 98 -13.14 2.56 -13.63
CA ARG A 98 -13.31 1.21 -14.18
C ARG A 98 -12.17 0.81 -15.13
N SER A 99 -11.64 1.77 -15.90
CA SER A 99 -10.52 1.54 -16.80
C SER A 99 -9.22 1.32 -16.04
N GLU A 100 -8.96 2.14 -15.02
CA GLU A 100 -7.79 2.04 -14.14
C GLU A 100 -7.77 0.69 -13.40
N ILE A 101 -8.88 0.31 -12.76
CA ILE A 101 -9.02 -0.99 -12.09
C ILE A 101 -8.72 -2.14 -13.07
N ARG A 102 -9.22 -2.09 -14.31
CA ARG A 102 -8.93 -3.13 -15.31
C ARG A 102 -7.44 -3.18 -15.68
N ALA A 103 -6.79 -2.03 -15.81
CA ALA A 103 -5.38 -1.96 -16.12
C ALA A 103 -4.53 -2.51 -14.97
N GLU A 104 -4.83 -2.14 -13.72
CA GLU A 104 -4.16 -2.65 -12.52
C GLU A 104 -4.34 -4.16 -12.37
N PHE A 105 -5.55 -4.68 -12.55
CA PHE A 105 -5.79 -6.14 -12.51
C PHE A 105 -4.99 -6.88 -13.59
N ALA A 106 -4.85 -6.30 -14.79
CA ALA A 106 -4.05 -6.89 -15.86
C ALA A 106 -2.55 -6.86 -15.51
N ALA A 107 -2.06 -5.75 -14.93
CA ALA A 107 -0.68 -5.61 -14.48
C ALA A 107 -0.33 -6.63 -13.40
N VAL A 108 -1.13 -6.73 -12.33
CA VAL A 108 -0.94 -7.70 -11.24
C VAL A 108 -0.96 -9.14 -11.77
N ARG A 109 -1.85 -9.45 -12.71
CA ARG A 109 -1.88 -10.79 -13.33
C ARG A 109 -0.61 -11.10 -14.13
N SER A 110 -0.06 -10.10 -14.82
CA SER A 110 1.19 -10.23 -15.55
C SER A 110 2.39 -10.43 -14.61
N GLU A 111 2.46 -9.65 -13.53
CA GLU A 111 3.50 -9.77 -12.51
C GLU A 111 3.47 -11.12 -11.82
N LEU A 112 2.27 -11.61 -11.46
CA LEU A 112 2.12 -12.93 -10.85
C LEU A 112 2.57 -14.05 -11.81
N ALA A 113 2.22 -13.95 -13.10
CA ALA A 113 2.65 -14.92 -14.10
C ALA A 113 4.17 -14.91 -14.28
N ALA A 114 4.80 -13.73 -14.29
CA ALA A 114 6.25 -13.58 -14.36
C ALA A 114 6.94 -14.19 -13.14
N SER A 115 6.47 -13.88 -11.92
CA SER A 115 7.01 -14.44 -10.68
C SER A 115 6.87 -15.98 -10.61
N GLN A 116 5.76 -16.54 -11.10
CA GLN A 116 5.59 -17.99 -11.20
C GLN A 116 6.61 -18.65 -12.15
N VAL A 117 6.95 -17.98 -13.25
CA VAL A 117 7.97 -18.49 -14.19
C VAL A 117 9.36 -18.38 -13.57
N GLU A 118 9.68 -17.25 -12.93
CA GLU A 118 10.95 -17.03 -12.24
C GLU A 118 11.18 -18.08 -11.16
N THR A 119 10.26 -18.24 -10.22
CA THR A 119 10.34 -19.24 -9.14
C THR A 119 10.46 -20.67 -9.67
N ARG A 120 9.78 -20.99 -10.78
CA ARG A 120 9.93 -22.31 -11.43
C ARG A 120 11.34 -22.50 -12.00
N ASN A 121 11.89 -21.46 -12.63
CA ASN A 121 13.24 -21.50 -13.20
C ASN A 121 14.30 -21.61 -12.10
N GLU A 122 14.16 -20.86 -11.01
CA GLU A 122 15.03 -20.96 -9.83
C GLU A 122 15.00 -22.38 -9.25
N PHE A 123 13.81 -22.96 -9.08
CA PHE A 123 13.70 -24.34 -8.58
C PHE A 123 14.38 -25.36 -9.50
N VAL A 124 14.29 -25.17 -10.83
CA VAL A 124 15.00 -26.01 -11.80
C VAL A 124 16.51 -25.82 -11.68
N SER A 125 17.00 -24.58 -11.53
CA SER A 125 18.43 -24.27 -11.36
C SER A 125 18.98 -24.95 -10.10
N VAL A 126 18.35 -24.74 -8.95
CA VAL A 126 18.76 -25.35 -7.67
C VAL A 126 18.78 -26.87 -7.78
N ARG A 127 17.78 -27.48 -8.43
CA ARG A 127 17.76 -28.93 -8.64
C ARG A 127 18.91 -29.43 -9.52
N GLN A 128 19.31 -28.65 -10.53
CA GLN A 128 20.44 -28.97 -11.40
C GLN A 128 21.77 -28.81 -10.65
N GLU A 129 21.94 -27.72 -9.92
CA GLU A 129 23.10 -27.45 -9.06
C GLU A 129 23.29 -28.58 -8.03
N MET A 130 22.24 -28.92 -7.27
CA MET A 130 22.29 -30.03 -6.32
C MET A 130 22.70 -31.35 -6.98
N LYS A 131 22.17 -31.68 -8.17
CA LYS A 131 22.57 -32.90 -8.89
C LYS A 131 24.04 -32.87 -9.29
N ALA A 132 24.53 -31.72 -9.75
CA ALA A 132 25.92 -31.53 -10.13
C ALA A 132 26.84 -31.67 -8.92
N GLU A 133 26.52 -31.03 -7.80
CA GLU A 133 27.28 -31.13 -6.54
C GLU A 133 27.29 -32.55 -6.00
N PHE A 134 26.16 -33.26 -5.98
CA PHE A 134 26.12 -34.67 -5.57
C PHE A 134 26.96 -35.57 -6.48
N ALA A 135 27.02 -35.28 -7.79
CA ALA A 135 27.88 -36.01 -8.71
C ALA A 135 29.36 -35.70 -8.45
N ALA A 136 29.71 -34.43 -8.21
CA ALA A 136 31.06 -34.00 -7.88
C ALA A 136 31.56 -34.66 -6.59
N VAL A 137 30.80 -34.60 -5.50
CA VAL A 137 31.15 -35.23 -4.21
C VAL A 137 31.34 -36.75 -4.37
N ARG A 138 30.47 -37.42 -5.14
CA ARG A 138 30.62 -38.87 -5.40
C ARG A 138 31.91 -39.17 -6.18
N SER A 139 32.27 -38.32 -7.13
CA SER A 139 33.50 -38.46 -7.91
C SER A 139 34.73 -38.24 -7.04
N GLU A 140 34.75 -37.17 -6.26
CA GLU A 140 35.80 -36.85 -5.30
C GLU A 140 36.02 -38.00 -4.31
N MET A 141 34.95 -38.49 -3.68
CA MET A 141 35.04 -39.62 -2.75
C MET A 141 35.62 -40.88 -3.42
N LYS A 142 35.31 -41.15 -4.69
CA LYS A 142 35.89 -42.28 -5.42
C LYS A 142 37.38 -42.09 -5.68
N THR A 143 37.80 -40.87 -6.02
CA THR A 143 39.20 -40.49 -6.22
C THR A 143 39.99 -40.61 -4.92
N GLU A 144 39.51 -40.00 -3.84
CA GLU A 144 40.13 -40.06 -2.51
C GLU A 144 40.27 -41.50 -2.02
N PHE A 145 39.22 -42.33 -2.16
CA PHE A 145 39.28 -43.73 -1.76
C PHE A 145 40.24 -44.57 -2.62
N ALA A 146 40.44 -44.20 -3.89
CA ALA A 146 41.46 -44.81 -4.74
C ALA A 146 42.87 -44.38 -4.31
N ALA A 147 43.06 -43.10 -3.98
CA ALA A 147 44.31 -42.54 -3.50
C ALA A 147 44.75 -43.21 -2.19
N VAL A 148 43.87 -43.26 -1.17
CA VAL A 148 44.14 -43.93 0.12
C VAL A 148 44.52 -45.40 -0.08
N ARG A 149 43.81 -46.13 -0.94
CA ARG A 149 44.15 -47.54 -1.23
C ARG A 149 45.54 -47.68 -1.86
N GLN A 150 45.93 -46.74 -2.71
CA GLN A 150 47.24 -46.75 -3.37
C GLN A 150 48.35 -46.39 -2.39
N GLU A 151 48.12 -45.41 -1.52
CA GLU A 151 49.00 -45.04 -0.42
C GLU A 151 49.24 -46.24 0.49
N MET A 152 48.17 -46.88 0.99
CA MET A 152 48.28 -48.08 1.82
C MET A 152 49.10 -49.20 1.14
N LYS A 153 48.88 -49.46 -0.16
CA LYS A 153 49.69 -50.46 -0.89
C LYS A 153 51.17 -50.09 -0.92
N THR A 154 51.47 -48.82 -1.11
CA THR A 154 52.83 -48.29 -1.17
C THR A 154 53.50 -48.42 0.19
N GLU A 155 52.82 -48.01 1.27
CA GLU A 155 53.31 -48.15 2.63
C GLU A 155 53.52 -49.63 3.03
N PHE A 156 52.58 -50.52 2.71
CA PHE A 156 52.76 -51.96 2.97
C PHE A 156 53.95 -52.55 2.20
N ALA A 157 54.21 -52.08 0.97
CA ALA A 157 55.38 -52.50 0.21
C ALA A 157 56.68 -51.97 0.83
N ALA A 158 56.68 -50.72 1.28
CA ALA A 158 57.80 -50.10 1.98
C ALA A 158 58.14 -50.86 3.27
N VAL A 159 57.15 -51.11 4.14
CA VAL A 159 57.32 -51.88 5.39
C VAL A 159 57.86 -53.28 5.12
N ARG A 160 57.35 -53.99 4.09
CA ARG A 160 57.87 -55.31 3.73
C ARG A 160 59.33 -55.26 3.28
N SER A 161 59.71 -54.22 2.53
CA SER A 161 61.08 -54.00 2.07
C SER A 161 62.01 -53.72 3.24
N GLU A 162 61.63 -52.79 4.12
CA GLU A 162 62.36 -52.44 5.34
C GLU A 162 62.57 -53.68 6.22
N MET A 163 61.52 -54.46 6.47
CA MET A 163 61.60 -55.68 7.24
C MET A 163 62.56 -56.72 6.61
N LYS A 164 62.59 -56.84 5.28
CA LYS A 164 63.54 -57.73 4.58
C LYS A 164 64.98 -57.27 4.76
N THR A 165 65.22 -55.95 4.70
CA THR A 165 66.53 -55.34 4.95
C THR A 165 66.98 -55.58 6.39
N GLU A 166 66.11 -55.31 7.36
CA GLU A 166 66.35 -55.57 8.80
C GLU A 166 66.67 -57.05 9.06
N PHE A 167 65.89 -57.99 8.51
CA PHE A 167 66.18 -59.42 8.65
C PHE A 167 67.52 -59.83 8.02
N ALA A 168 67.90 -59.21 6.90
CA ALA A 168 69.20 -59.44 6.27
C ALA A 168 70.35 -58.90 7.13
N ALA A 169 70.18 -57.72 7.72
CA ALA A 169 71.12 -57.12 8.66
C ALA A 169 71.31 -58.02 9.90
N VAL A 170 70.22 -58.43 10.56
CA VAL A 170 70.26 -59.35 11.71
C VAL A 170 70.96 -60.67 11.37
N ARG A 171 70.70 -61.23 10.19
CA ARG A 171 71.38 -62.47 9.74
C ARG A 171 72.87 -62.26 9.52
N SER A 172 73.27 -61.11 8.98
CA SER A 172 74.68 -60.73 8.81
C SER A 172 75.36 -60.60 10.17
N ASP A 173 74.72 -59.89 11.11
CA ASP A 173 75.23 -59.70 12.46
C ASP A 173 75.40 -61.04 13.20
N MET A 174 74.47 -61.98 13.02
CA MET A 174 74.58 -63.32 13.60
C MET A 174 75.79 -64.09 13.04
N LYS A 175 76.02 -64.04 11.72
CA LYS A 175 77.22 -64.66 11.10
C LYS A 175 78.51 -64.02 11.59
N LEU A 176 78.53 -62.70 11.73
CA LEU A 176 79.68 -61.97 12.25
C LEU A 176 79.94 -62.35 13.71
N LEU A 177 78.88 -62.53 14.50
CA LEU A 177 78.98 -63.01 15.88
C LEU A 177 79.51 -64.45 15.94
N GLU A 178 79.00 -65.37 15.12
CA GLU A 178 79.52 -66.74 14.98
C GLU A 178 81.01 -66.74 14.62
N GLN A 179 81.42 -65.97 13.60
CA GLN A 179 82.82 -65.83 13.21
C GLN A 179 83.68 -65.28 14.36
N ARG A 180 83.23 -64.22 15.04
CA ARG A 180 83.93 -63.67 16.20
C ARG A 180 84.08 -64.69 17.33
N MET A 181 83.07 -65.53 17.57
CA MET A 181 83.14 -66.61 18.56
C MET A 181 84.09 -67.72 18.13
N THR A 182 84.04 -68.16 16.87
CA THR A 182 84.98 -69.16 16.33
C THR A 182 86.43 -68.67 16.40
N ILE A 183 86.67 -67.40 16.05
CA ILE A 183 88.00 -66.78 16.16
C ILE A 183 88.46 -66.73 17.62
N LYS A 184 87.59 -66.28 18.55
CA LYS A 184 87.93 -66.23 19.99
C LYS A 184 88.21 -67.61 20.58
N LEU A 185 87.37 -68.60 20.30
CA LEU A 185 87.54 -69.98 20.76
C LEU A 185 88.78 -70.63 20.15
N GLY A 186 89.00 -70.45 18.84
CA GLY A 186 90.18 -70.93 18.15
C GLY A 186 91.47 -70.31 18.69
N ALA A 187 91.48 -69.00 18.94
CA ALA A 187 92.60 -68.31 19.57
C ALA A 187 92.87 -68.81 20.99
N MET A 188 91.82 -69.06 21.79
CA MET A 188 91.94 -69.61 23.14
C MET A 188 92.49 -71.04 23.12
N LEU A 189 92.02 -71.90 22.21
CA LEU A 189 92.55 -73.25 22.01
C LEU A 189 94.02 -73.22 21.56
N ALA A 190 94.37 -72.36 20.60
CA ALA A 190 95.75 -72.20 20.14
C ALA A 190 96.67 -71.70 21.27
N ALA A 191 96.20 -70.75 22.08
CA ALA A 191 96.92 -70.29 23.26
C ALA A 191 97.10 -71.42 24.30
N LEU A 192 96.05 -72.17 24.60
CA LEU A 192 96.11 -73.33 25.52
C LEU A 192 97.09 -74.41 25.03
N VAL A 193 97.01 -74.79 23.75
CA VAL A 193 97.93 -75.75 23.13
C VAL A 193 99.36 -75.23 23.15
N GLY A 194 99.56 -73.94 22.84
CA GLY A 194 100.86 -73.29 22.93
C GLY A 194 101.45 -73.32 24.35
N ILE A 195 100.64 -73.04 25.37
CA ILE A 195 101.03 -73.14 26.79
C ILE A 195 101.39 -74.59 27.16
N LEU A 196 100.58 -75.57 26.76
CA LEU A 196 100.84 -77.01 26.99
C LEU A 196 102.14 -77.48 26.33
N LEU A 197 102.38 -77.09 25.07
CA LEU A 197 103.61 -77.43 24.35
C LEU A 197 104.84 -76.77 24.99
N ALA A 198 104.74 -75.51 25.39
CA ALA A 198 105.79 -74.83 26.13
C ALA A 198 106.08 -75.53 27.47
N ALA A 199 105.04 -75.96 28.20
CA ALA A 199 105.18 -76.72 29.43
C ALA A 199 105.87 -78.09 29.20
N ILE A 200 105.51 -78.82 28.14
CA ILE A 200 106.18 -80.10 27.78
C ILE A 200 107.66 -79.89 27.44
N ARG A 201 108.00 -78.84 26.68
CA ARG A 201 109.39 -78.55 26.30
C ARG A 201 110.24 -78.01 27.46
N TYR A 202 109.62 -77.40 28.47
CA TYR A 202 110.30 -76.88 29.67
C TYR A 202 110.28 -77.85 30.86
N MET A 203 109.71 -79.07 30.69
CA MET A 203 109.89 -80.15 31.66
C MET A 203 111.33 -80.69 31.58
N PRO A 204 112.08 -80.72 32.69
CA PRO A 204 113.41 -81.30 32.70
C PRO A 204 113.32 -82.80 32.37
N PRO A 205 114.21 -83.33 31.50
CA PRO A 205 114.33 -84.78 31.34
C PRO A 205 114.70 -85.40 32.70
N ARG A 206 113.95 -86.44 33.09
CA ARG A 206 114.30 -87.29 34.23
C ARG A 206 115.54 -88.11 33.90
#